data_AF-A0A2A8B7H2-F1
#
_entry.id   AF-A0A2A8B7H2-F1
#
_cell.length_a   1.000
_cell.length_b   1.000
_cell.length_c   1.000
_cell.angle_alpha   90.00
_cell.angle_beta   90.00
_cell.angle_gamma   90.00
#
_symmetry.space_group_name_H-M   'P 1'
#
loop_
_entity.id
_entity.type
_entity.pdbx_description
1 polymer ?
#
loop_
_entity_poly.entity_id
_entity_poly.type
_entity_poly.pdbx_seq_one_letter_code
_entity_poly.pdbx_strand_id
1 'polypeptide(L)'
;MDIFPILLIIHILFGIICLISGAVAMSAKKRKGTHTEWGEVYHASYVVIFITAIILSILHWNEIAYLFYVALFSYSFAIYGYLARKRRWKNWIHHHIRGMLGSYIGAVTALLVNIGNSIPILNLLPTLSFWFLPTLIGTPLTIMVIKKYKKHTNK
;
A
#
# COMPACT_ATOMS: atom_id res chain seq x y z
N MET A 1 -13.43 27.74 -4.70
CA MET A 1 -12.58 26.96 -3.79
C MET A 1 -11.61 26.19 -4.64
N ASP A 2 -10.32 26.25 -4.32
CA ASP A 2 -9.30 25.52 -5.07
C ASP A 2 -9.51 24.01 -4.91
N ILE A 3 -9.38 23.28 -6.01
CA ILE A 3 -9.63 21.83 -6.05
C ILE A 3 -8.58 21.04 -5.26
N PHE A 4 -7.36 21.59 -5.13
CA PHE A 4 -6.23 20.95 -4.48
C PHE A 4 -6.47 20.59 -3.00
N PRO A 5 -6.83 21.53 -2.09
CA PRO A 5 -7.06 21.21 -0.68
C PRO A 5 -8.21 20.21 -0.49
N ILE A 6 -9.24 20.26 -1.34
CA ILE A 6 -10.36 19.31 -1.29
C ILE A 6 -9.84 17.90 -1.62
N LEU A 7 -9.08 17.74 -2.72
CA LEU A 7 -8.48 16.47 -3.09
C LEU A 7 -7.48 15.96 -2.04
N LEU A 8 -6.72 16.86 -1.42
CA LEU A 8 -5.78 16.51 -0.36
C LEU A 8 -6.49 15.98 0.89
N ILE A 9 -7.59 16.61 1.32
CA ILE A 9 -8.41 16.12 2.43
C ILE A 9 -8.96 14.73 2.12
N ILE A 10 -9.52 14.54 0.92
CA ILE A 10 -10.02 13.22 0.48
C ILE A 10 -8.88 12.20 0.49
N HIS A 11 -7.71 12.55 -0.06
CA HIS A 11 -6.54 11.67 -0.09
C HIS A 11 -6.10 11.25 1.31
N ILE A 12 -6.02 12.19 2.27
CA ILE A 12 -5.61 11.91 3.65
C ILE A 12 -6.63 10.99 4.34
N LEU A 13 -7.92 11.29 4.24
CA LEU A 13 -8.98 10.48 4.88
C LEU A 13 -8.95 9.04 4.35
N PHE A 14 -8.91 8.87 3.03
CA PHE A 14 -8.84 7.54 2.42
C PHE A 14 -7.48 6.87 2.64
N GLY A 15 -6.39 7.63 2.77
CA GLY A 15 -5.06 7.12 3.12
C GLY A 15 -5.02 6.50 4.51
N ILE A 16 -5.63 7.15 5.50
CA ILE A 16 -5.76 6.60 6.85
C ILE A 16 -6.60 5.33 6.84
N ILE A 17 -7.76 5.35 6.16
CA ILE A 17 -8.63 4.17 6.02
C ILE A 17 -7.87 3.03 5.33
N CYS A 18 -7.10 3.33 4.28
CA CYS A 18 -6.32 2.35 3.55
C CYS A 18 -5.26 1.70 4.44
N LEU A 19 -4.45 2.48 5.17
CA LEU A 19 -3.41 1.93 6.03
C LEU A 19 -3.99 1.09 7.18
N ILE A 20 -5.04 1.58 7.85
CA ILE A 20 -5.70 0.84 8.93
C ILE A 20 -6.31 -0.46 8.40
N SER A 21 -7.08 -0.40 7.32
CA SER A 21 -7.73 -1.59 6.76
C SER A 21 -6.72 -2.62 6.25
N GLY A 22 -5.61 -2.19 5.65
CA GLY A 22 -4.51 -3.07 5.25
C GLY A 22 -3.87 -3.76 6.46
N ALA A 23 -3.59 -3.03 7.55
CA ALA A 23 -3.05 -3.58 8.79
C ALA A 23 -3.99 -4.62 9.44
N VAL A 24 -5.30 -4.31 9.51
CA VAL A 24 -6.31 -5.23 10.03
C VAL A 24 -6.43 -6.46 9.15
N ALA A 25 -6.47 -6.30 7.82
CA ALA A 25 -6.54 -7.41 6.88
C ALA A 25 -5.31 -8.34 6.98
N MET A 26 -4.12 -7.78 7.18
CA MET A 26 -2.88 -8.56 7.36
C MET A 26 -2.85 -9.35 8.67
N SER A 27 -3.41 -8.78 9.74
CA SER A 27 -3.44 -9.39 11.08
C SER A 27 -4.57 -10.43 11.23
N ALA A 28 -5.63 -10.30 10.43
CA ALA A 28 -6.75 -11.22 10.44
C ALA A 28 -6.38 -12.64 9.96
N LYS A 29 -7.11 -13.64 10.47
CA LYS A 29 -7.01 -15.02 9.97
C LYS A 29 -7.32 -15.04 8.46
N LYS A 30 -6.41 -15.58 7.65
CA LYS A 30 -6.51 -15.63 6.17
C LYS A 30 -7.55 -16.63 5.66
N ARG A 31 -8.81 -16.40 6.03
CA ARG A 31 -10.00 -17.17 5.63
C ARG A 31 -11.10 -16.19 5.23
N LYS A 32 -12.19 -16.72 4.66
CA LYS A 32 -13.38 -15.91 4.37
C LYS A 32 -13.93 -15.29 5.68
N GLY A 33 -14.40 -14.05 5.62
CA GLY A 33 -14.80 -13.22 6.77
C GLY A 33 -13.92 -11.96 6.87
N THR A 34 -13.48 -11.62 8.07
CA THR A 34 -12.73 -10.39 8.40
C THR A 34 -11.59 -10.06 7.44
N HIS A 35 -10.71 -11.03 7.10
CA HIS A 35 -9.61 -10.77 6.15
C HIS A 35 -10.11 -10.34 4.76
N THR A 36 -11.23 -10.90 4.30
CA THR A 36 -11.83 -10.53 3.02
C THR A 36 -12.48 -9.15 3.10
N GLU A 37 -13.30 -8.89 4.11
CA GLU A 37 -14.02 -7.63 4.27
C GLU A 37 -13.06 -6.44 4.34
N TRP A 38 -12.07 -6.52 5.23
CA TRP A 38 -11.04 -5.48 5.35
C TRP A 38 -10.12 -5.41 4.12
N GLY A 39 -9.92 -6.52 3.41
CA GLY A 39 -9.19 -6.53 2.14
C GLY A 39 -9.93 -5.81 1.00
N GLU A 40 -11.26 -5.85 0.97
CA GLU A 40 -12.07 -5.08 0.03
C GLU A 40 -12.06 -3.59 0.38
N VAL A 41 -12.19 -3.23 1.66
CA VAL A 41 -12.07 -1.83 2.14
C VAL A 41 -10.68 -1.27 1.81
N TYR A 42 -9.62 -2.05 2.03
CA TYR A 42 -8.26 -1.69 1.66
C TYR A 42 -8.13 -1.40 0.17
N HIS A 43 -8.57 -2.32 -0.70
CA HIS A 43 -8.43 -2.12 -2.15
C HIS A 43 -9.30 -0.95 -2.64
N ALA A 44 -10.54 -0.81 -2.16
CA ALA A 44 -11.42 0.29 -2.53
C ALA A 44 -10.84 1.66 -2.13
N SER A 45 -10.33 1.79 -0.91
CA SER A 45 -9.64 3.01 -0.47
C SER A 45 -8.34 3.25 -1.24
N TYR A 46 -7.62 2.19 -1.61
CA TYR A 46 -6.41 2.29 -2.45
C TYR A 46 -6.70 2.94 -3.80
N VAL A 47 -7.83 2.58 -4.45
CA VAL A 47 -8.24 3.19 -5.73
C VAL A 47 -8.40 4.70 -5.58
N VAL A 48 -9.04 5.14 -4.49
CA VAL A 48 -9.26 6.57 -4.22
C VAL A 48 -7.94 7.30 -4.01
N ILE A 49 -7.03 6.77 -3.17
CA ILE A 49 -5.72 7.40 -2.95
C ILE A 49 -4.85 7.40 -4.21
N PHE A 50 -4.96 6.38 -5.07
CA PHE A 50 -4.26 6.33 -6.34
C PHE A 50 -4.73 7.45 -7.27
N ILE A 51 -6.04 7.57 -7.51
CA ILE A 51 -6.60 8.59 -8.39
C ILE A 51 -6.26 9.99 -7.86
N THR A 52 -6.46 10.22 -6.56
CA THR A 52 -6.15 11.51 -5.94
C THR A 52 -4.65 11.83 -5.97
N ALA A 53 -3.76 10.86 -5.73
CA ALA A 53 -2.31 11.07 -5.83
C ALA A 53 -1.87 11.43 -7.24
N ILE A 54 -2.42 10.78 -8.27
CA ILE A 54 -2.15 11.11 -9.67
C ILE A 54 -2.53 12.57 -9.95
N ILE A 55 -3.75 12.98 -9.56
CA ILE A 55 -4.23 14.35 -9.80
C ILE A 55 -3.40 15.37 -9.02
N LEU A 56 -3.17 15.15 -7.71
CA LEU A 56 -2.38 16.04 -6.86
C LEU A 56 -0.95 16.21 -7.42
N SER A 57 -0.33 15.11 -7.87
CA SER A 57 1.04 15.14 -8.42
C SER A 57 1.11 15.85 -9.77
N ILE A 58 0.06 15.78 -10.60
CA ILE A 58 -0.01 16.53 -11.86
C ILE A 58 -0.17 18.04 -11.58
N LEU A 59 -1.03 18.40 -10.62
CA LEU A 59 -1.27 19.79 -10.25
C LEU A 59 0.00 20.47 -9.69
N HIS A 60 0.84 19.71 -8.95
CA HIS A 60 2.08 20.19 -8.33
C HIS A 60 3.31 19.42 -8.86
N TRP A 61 3.42 19.30 -10.19
CA TRP A 61 4.46 18.48 -10.83
C TRP A 61 5.88 18.80 -10.38
N ASN A 62 6.22 20.08 -10.29
CA ASN A 62 7.58 20.51 -9.93
C ASN A 62 7.96 20.16 -8.48
N GLU A 63 6.99 19.93 -7.60
CA GLU A 63 7.21 19.68 -6.18
C GLU A 63 7.15 18.18 -5.87
N ILE A 64 6.19 17.45 -6.47
CA ILE A 64 5.82 16.09 -6.05
C ILE A 64 5.67 15.09 -7.21
N ALA A 65 6.28 15.33 -8.38
CA ALA A 65 6.24 14.38 -9.51
C ALA A 65 6.68 12.95 -9.14
N TYR A 66 7.59 12.77 -8.17
CA TYR A 66 8.00 11.44 -7.75
C TYR A 66 6.84 10.61 -7.16
N LEU A 67 5.86 11.25 -6.51
CA LEU A 67 4.68 10.58 -5.95
C LEU A 67 3.73 10.05 -7.04
N PHE A 68 3.73 10.65 -8.23
CA PHE A 68 3.02 10.11 -9.40
C PHE A 68 3.51 8.70 -9.74
N TYR A 69 4.83 8.52 -9.84
CA TYR A 69 5.42 7.22 -10.16
C TYR A 69 5.22 6.23 -9.02
N VAL A 70 5.40 6.66 -7.77
CA VAL A 70 5.14 5.81 -6.59
C VAL A 70 3.69 5.32 -6.59
N ALA A 71 2.72 6.19 -6.88
CA ALA A 71 1.30 5.82 -6.96
C ALA A 71 1.05 4.78 -8.05
N LEU A 72 1.62 4.96 -9.25
CA LEU A 72 1.46 4.04 -10.37
C LEU A 72 2.03 2.65 -10.06
N PHE A 73 3.26 2.58 -9.56
CA PHE A 73 3.89 1.29 -9.21
C PHE A 73 3.15 0.60 -8.06
N SER A 74 2.79 1.35 -7.01
CA SER A 74 2.19 0.76 -5.83
C SER A 74 0.75 0.27 -6.09
N TYR A 75 -0.03 1.02 -6.87
CA TYR A 75 -1.36 0.56 -7.29
C TYR A 75 -1.28 -0.61 -8.27
N SER A 76 -0.24 -0.67 -9.13
CA SER A 76 0.00 -1.83 -9.99
C SER A 76 0.17 -3.12 -9.17
N PHE A 77 0.87 -3.06 -8.03
CA PHE A 77 0.91 -4.19 -7.09
C PHE A 77 -0.44 -4.51 -6.45
N ALA A 78 -1.22 -3.48 -6.09
CA ALA A 78 -2.52 -3.63 -5.42
C ALA A 78 -3.50 -4.37 -6.34
N ILE A 79 -3.66 -3.88 -7.57
CA ILE A 79 -4.56 -4.48 -8.56
C ILE A 79 -4.08 -5.87 -8.96
N TYR A 80 -2.77 -6.09 -9.11
CA TYR A 80 -2.20 -7.41 -9.38
C TYR A 80 -2.56 -8.43 -8.29
N GLY A 81 -2.32 -8.07 -7.02
CA GLY A 81 -2.63 -8.95 -5.88
C GLY A 81 -4.13 -9.20 -5.72
N TYR A 82 -4.94 -8.18 -5.95
CA TYR A 82 -6.40 -8.28 -5.88
C TYR A 82 -6.97 -9.17 -6.99
N LEU A 83 -6.55 -8.96 -8.24
CA LEU A 83 -6.98 -9.75 -9.40
C LEU A 83 -6.52 -11.21 -9.31
N ALA A 84 -5.32 -11.47 -8.79
CA ALA A 84 -4.84 -12.84 -8.60
C ALA A 84 -5.84 -13.70 -7.83
N ARG A 85 -6.39 -13.16 -6.72
CA ARG A 85 -7.40 -13.82 -5.91
C ARG A 85 -8.75 -13.89 -6.61
N LYS A 86 -9.25 -12.77 -7.16
CA LYS A 86 -10.59 -12.68 -7.76
C LYS A 86 -10.72 -13.56 -9.01
N ARG A 87 -9.69 -13.59 -9.85
CA ARG A 87 -9.64 -14.38 -11.09
C ARG A 87 -9.04 -15.78 -10.90
N ARG A 88 -8.73 -16.18 -9.65
CA ARG A 88 -8.25 -17.52 -9.30
C ARG A 88 -7.07 -17.99 -10.16
N TRP A 89 -6.06 -17.13 -10.33
CA TRP A 89 -4.85 -17.49 -11.08
C TRP A 89 -4.18 -18.75 -10.54
N LYS A 90 -3.38 -19.42 -11.37
CA LYS A 90 -2.47 -20.46 -10.90
C LYS A 90 -1.55 -19.88 -9.82
N ASN A 91 -1.40 -20.58 -8.70
CA ASN A 91 -0.68 -20.08 -7.52
C ASN A 91 -1.18 -18.73 -6.99
N TRP A 92 -2.49 -18.44 -7.09
CA TRP A 92 -3.06 -17.14 -6.72
C TRP A 92 -2.66 -16.65 -5.33
N ILE A 93 -2.48 -17.54 -4.35
CA ILE A 93 -2.07 -17.16 -2.98
C ILE A 93 -0.72 -16.45 -3.00
N HIS A 94 0.23 -16.94 -3.78
CA HIS A 94 1.56 -16.36 -3.90
C HIS A 94 1.48 -14.97 -4.54
N HIS A 95 0.76 -14.84 -5.64
CA HIS A 95 0.57 -13.58 -6.36
C HIS A 95 -0.21 -12.56 -5.52
N HIS A 96 -1.27 -13.01 -4.84
CA HIS A 96 -2.06 -12.19 -3.92
C HIS A 96 -1.20 -11.63 -2.79
N ILE A 97 -0.45 -12.49 -2.07
CA ILE A 97 0.39 -12.03 -0.95
C ILE A 97 1.45 -11.03 -1.43
N ARG A 98 2.12 -11.29 -2.55
CA ARG A 98 3.14 -10.39 -3.10
C ARG A 98 2.57 -9.05 -3.53
N GLY A 99 1.44 -9.05 -4.25
CA GLY A 99 0.80 -7.82 -4.70
C GLY A 99 0.24 -6.99 -3.54
N MET A 100 -0.49 -7.62 -2.61
CA MET A 100 -1.08 -6.89 -1.49
C MET A 100 -0.01 -6.33 -0.54
N LEU A 101 1.02 -7.10 -0.20
CA LEU A 101 2.11 -6.61 0.66
C LEU A 101 2.99 -5.59 -0.05
N GLY A 102 3.29 -5.79 -1.34
CA GLY A 102 4.04 -4.83 -2.15
C GLY A 102 3.34 -3.48 -2.25
N SER A 103 2.03 -3.47 -2.48
CA SER A 103 1.25 -2.22 -2.49
C SER A 103 1.21 -1.52 -1.14
N TYR A 104 1.17 -2.29 -0.04
CA TYR A 104 1.19 -1.73 1.30
C TYR A 104 2.56 -1.09 1.62
N ILE A 105 3.66 -1.75 1.25
CA ILE A 105 5.01 -1.18 1.33
C ILE A 105 5.07 0.14 0.56
N GLY A 106 4.59 0.17 -0.68
CA GLY A 106 4.56 1.39 -1.49
C GLY A 106 3.75 2.53 -0.88
N ALA A 107 2.58 2.24 -0.30
CA ALA A 107 1.76 3.22 0.40
C ALA A 107 2.47 3.79 1.65
N VAL A 108 3.13 2.93 2.43
CA VAL A 108 3.92 3.37 3.60
C VAL A 108 5.13 4.19 3.16
N THR A 109 5.82 3.78 2.09
CA THR A 109 6.93 4.57 1.52
C THR A 109 6.44 5.95 1.11
N ALA A 110 5.34 6.05 0.36
CA ALA A 110 4.75 7.33 -0.07
C ALA A 110 4.44 8.26 1.12
N LEU A 111 3.87 7.70 2.20
CA LEU A 111 3.65 8.45 3.44
C LEU A 111 4.97 8.93 4.04
N LEU A 112 5.93 8.04 4.25
CA LEU A 112 7.19 8.36 4.94
C LEU A 112 8.04 9.37 4.17
N VAL A 113 8.13 9.26 2.85
CA VAL A 113 8.91 10.23 2.06
C VAL A 113 8.27 11.63 2.07
N ASN A 114 6.94 11.70 2.27
CA ASN A 114 6.21 12.96 2.30
C ASN A 114 6.16 13.62 3.69
N ILE A 115 6.04 12.84 4.77
CA ILE A 115 5.88 13.38 6.15
C ILE A 115 6.99 12.97 7.12
N GLY A 116 7.87 12.04 6.75
CA GLY A 116 8.87 11.47 7.66
C GLY A 116 9.79 12.51 8.30
N ASN A 117 10.20 13.53 7.53
CA ASN A 117 11.01 14.64 8.03
C ASN A 117 10.27 15.55 9.02
N SER A 118 8.94 15.53 9.02
CA SER A 118 8.10 16.34 9.93
C SER A 118 7.87 15.67 11.28
N ILE A 119 8.27 14.41 11.45
CA ILE A 119 8.07 13.64 12.69
C ILE A 119 9.34 13.73 13.55
N PRO A 120 9.28 14.24 14.80
CA PRO A 120 10.46 14.55 15.64
C PRO A 120 11.43 13.40 15.91
N ILE A 121 10.99 12.14 15.78
CA ILE A 121 11.83 10.96 16.00
C ILE A 121 12.46 10.48 14.69
N LEU A 122 11.77 10.70 13.56
CA LEU A 122 12.17 10.22 12.25
C LEU A 122 13.03 11.23 11.49
N ASN A 123 12.91 12.51 11.79
CA ASN A 123 13.72 13.58 11.20
C ASN A 123 15.23 13.46 11.50
N LEU A 124 15.61 12.61 12.46
CA LEU A 124 17.00 12.24 12.76
C LEU A 124 17.59 11.30 11.72
N LEU A 125 16.74 10.62 10.93
CA LEU A 125 17.17 9.69 9.89
C LEU A 125 17.50 10.44 8.59
N PRO A 126 18.49 9.97 7.81
CA PRO A 126 18.69 10.45 6.45
C PRO A 126 17.42 10.29 5.61
N THR A 127 17.11 11.25 4.74
CA THR A 127 15.93 11.20 3.86
C THR A 127 15.85 9.91 3.04
N LEU A 128 17.01 9.35 2.68
CA LEU A 128 17.12 8.09 1.96
C LEU A 128 16.54 6.90 2.73
N SER A 129 16.56 6.93 4.07
CA SER A 129 15.98 5.89 4.91
C SER A 129 14.48 5.73 4.66
N PHE A 130 13.73 6.80 4.37
CA PHE A 130 12.29 6.69 4.10
C PHE A 130 11.95 5.90 2.83
N TRP A 131 12.88 5.84 1.87
CA TRP A 131 12.73 5.06 0.65
C TRP A 131 12.95 3.56 0.89
N PHE A 132 13.92 3.19 1.73
CA PHE A 132 14.34 1.80 1.89
C PHE A 132 13.78 1.11 3.13
N LEU A 133 13.50 1.85 4.21
CA LEU A 133 13.09 1.29 5.50
C LEU A 133 11.80 0.46 5.40
N PRO A 134 10.74 0.89 4.69
CA PRO A 134 9.55 0.06 4.49
C PRO A 134 9.85 -1.26 3.77
N THR A 135 10.72 -1.24 2.77
CA THR A 135 11.09 -2.45 2.00
C THR A 135 11.98 -3.38 2.83
N LEU A 136 12.92 -2.81 3.59
CA LEU A 136 13.84 -3.54 4.46
C LEU A 136 13.09 -4.35 5.53
N ILE A 137 12.01 -3.78 6.08
CA ILE A 137 11.15 -4.45 7.06
C ILE A 137 10.09 -5.33 6.38
N GLY A 138 9.44 -4.81 5.33
CA GLY A 138 8.31 -5.47 4.68
C GLY A 138 8.70 -6.72 3.87
N THR A 139 9.90 -6.77 3.30
CA THR A 139 10.35 -7.89 2.47
C THR A 139 10.57 -9.18 3.29
N PRO A 140 11.31 -9.16 4.41
CA PRO A 140 11.42 -10.32 5.29
C PRO A 140 10.06 -10.84 5.76
N LEU A 141 9.16 -9.94 6.20
CA LEU A 141 7.80 -10.30 6.61
C LEU A 141 7.03 -10.98 5.48
N THR A 142 7.11 -10.45 4.26
CA THR A 142 6.50 -11.04 3.07
C THR A 142 6.99 -12.46 2.82
N ILE A 143 8.31 -12.69 2.89
CA ILE A 143 8.91 -14.01 2.68
C ILE A 143 8.46 -15.00 3.76
N MET A 144 8.48 -14.59 5.04
CA MET A 144 8.03 -15.41 6.17
C MET A 144 6.57 -15.85 5.98
N VAL A 145 5.73 -14.91 5.58
CA VAL A 145 4.31 -15.15 5.32
C VAL A 145 4.12 -16.09 4.14
N ILE A 146 4.82 -15.89 3.01
CA ILE A 146 4.73 -16.80 1.86
C ILE A 146 5.15 -18.23 2.25
N LYS A 147 6.27 -18.38 2.98
CA LYS A 147 6.76 -19.70 3.43
C LYS A 147 5.72 -20.42 4.30
N LYS A 148 5.06 -19.70 5.22
CA LYS A 148 4.00 -20.24 6.09
C LYS A 148 2.83 -20.84 5.29
N TYR A 149 2.42 -20.17 4.21
CA TYR A 149 1.25 -20.62 3.43
C TYR A 149 1.61 -21.56 2.27
N LYS A 150 2.83 -21.55 1.74
CA LYS A 150 3.32 -22.56 0.77
C LYS A 150 3.38 -23.96 1.38
N LYS A 151 3.77 -24.06 2.66
CA LYS A 151 3.80 -25.34 3.40
C LYS A 151 2.40 -25.94 3.63
N HIS A 152 1.36 -25.12 3.57
CA HIS A 152 -0.02 -25.54 3.81
C HIS A 152 -0.77 -26.01 2.57
N THR A 153 -0.31 -25.63 1.36
CA THR A 153 -0.90 -26.05 0.08
C THR A 153 -0.26 -27.31 -0.52
N ASN A 154 0.86 -27.78 0.04
CA ASN A 154 1.57 -29.00 -0.39
C ASN A 154 1.38 -30.19 0.59
N LYS A 155 0.46 -30.07 1.55
CA LYS A 155 -0.08 -31.18 2.34
C LYS A 155 -1.53 -31.37 1.91
#